data_AF-A0A0F2NYZ6-F1
#
_entry.id   AF-A0A0F2NYZ6-F1
#
_cell.length_a   1.000
_cell.length_b   1.000
_cell.length_c   1.000
_cell.angle_alpha   90.00
_cell.angle_beta   90.00
_cell.angle_gamma   90.00
#
_symmetry.space_group_name_H-M   'P 1'
#
loop_
_entity.id
_entity.type
_entity.pdbx_description
1 polymer ?
#
loop_
_entity_poly.entity_id
_entity_poly.type
_entity_poly.pdbx_seq_one_letter_code
_entity_poly.pdbx_strand_id
1 'polypeptide(L)'
;MSIFSAPTDSFYKFLAVGGLIIFIAGCILLYQDHVYEKKLWENYWEEEVVLQNEIDIFSSELDYNQKYKSLTDSLNNYYGESIENLQLNDSIAKLIIYNLPDSLQDKFGNLSYKMRKLELHKSNINEKTSWNIGRIMIVIPLFLGEIVGLIGLMLWYVKIQKPLDRKETYEENKKLLNGEIWFGNCQSCCKTFFYNYEFGIEKDGSINKLFCKDCYANGAFVEPELTYKEARRKLEIKLKERKYWFIQRIVMYRKFKKLYRWDRDRIW
;
A
#
# COMPACT_ATOMS: atom_id res chain seq x y z
N MET A 1 41.06 4.47 14.32
CA MET A 1 40.06 3.47 14.75
C MET A 1 38.67 4.08 14.57
N SER A 2 37.87 3.59 13.62
CA SER A 2 36.48 4.03 13.43
C SER A 2 35.56 3.29 14.41
N ILE A 3 35.28 3.89 15.56
CA ILE A 3 34.57 3.25 16.68
C ILE A 3 33.04 3.13 16.44
N PHE A 4 32.48 3.69 15.36
CA PHE A 4 31.03 3.71 15.13
C PHE A 4 30.58 3.32 13.70
N SER A 5 31.15 2.27 13.12
CA SER A 5 30.38 1.53 12.10
C SER A 5 29.41 0.61 12.83
N ALA A 6 28.21 1.10 13.18
CA ALA A 6 27.15 0.24 13.69
C ALA A 6 27.01 -0.98 12.75
N PRO A 7 26.80 -2.21 13.29
CA PRO A 7 26.66 -3.40 12.46
C PRO A 7 25.44 -3.21 11.56
N THR A 8 25.66 -2.72 10.34
CA THR A 8 24.59 -2.26 9.47
C THR A 8 23.57 -3.35 9.11
N ASP A 9 23.92 -4.63 9.28
CA ASP A 9 22.98 -5.75 9.17
C ASP A 9 21.87 -5.70 10.23
N SER A 10 22.18 -5.28 11.47
CA SER A 10 21.19 -5.16 12.53
C SER A 10 20.18 -4.04 12.24
N PHE A 11 20.60 -2.98 11.55
CA PHE A 11 19.75 -1.83 11.27
C PHE A 11 18.61 -2.14 10.28
N TYR A 12 18.89 -2.83 9.16
CA TYR A 12 17.84 -3.15 8.18
C TYR A 12 16.85 -4.18 8.72
N LYS A 13 17.34 -5.15 9.49
CA LYS A 13 16.50 -6.12 10.22
C LYS A 13 15.61 -5.38 11.22
N PHE A 14 16.18 -4.44 11.96
CA PHE A 14 15.42 -3.61 12.90
C PHE A 14 14.34 -2.79 12.19
N LEU A 15 14.63 -2.17 11.04
CA LEU A 15 13.61 -1.46 10.25
C LEU A 15 12.50 -2.39 9.75
N ALA A 16 12.86 -3.57 9.24
CA ALA A 16 11.88 -4.54 8.74
C ALA A 16 10.95 -5.04 9.86
N VAL A 17 11.54 -5.46 10.98
CA VAL A 17 10.80 -5.96 12.14
C VAL A 17 10.01 -4.83 12.82
N GLY A 18 10.60 -3.65 12.97
CA GLY A 18 9.94 -2.48 13.53
C GLY A 18 8.75 -2.03 12.70
N GLY A 19 8.88 -1.97 11.37
CA GLY A 19 7.77 -1.68 10.46
C GLY A 19 6.64 -2.72 10.58
N LEU A 20 6.99 -4.00 10.65
CA LEU A 20 6.01 -5.08 10.84
C LEU A 20 5.26 -4.96 12.18
N ILE A 21 5.96 -4.64 13.28
CA ILE A 21 5.34 -4.43 14.59
C ILE A 21 4.35 -3.26 14.55
N ILE A 22 4.75 -2.13 13.94
CA ILE A 22 3.87 -0.95 13.78
C ILE A 22 2.63 -1.31 12.96
N PHE A 23 2.81 -2.06 11.87
CA PHE A 23 1.71 -2.53 11.03
C PHE A 23 0.73 -3.40 11.82
N ILE A 24 1.23 -4.41 12.55
CA ILE A 24 0.40 -5.30 13.38
C ILE A 24 -0.35 -4.50 14.46
N ALA A 25 0.31 -3.55 15.12
CA ALA A 25 -0.33 -2.68 16.10
C ALA A 25 -1.46 -1.86 15.47
N GLY A 26 -1.24 -1.32 14.27
CA GLY A 26 -2.27 -0.64 13.49
C GLY A 26 -3.47 -1.54 13.15
N CYS A 27 -3.23 -2.80 12.76
CA CYS A 27 -4.31 -3.77 12.52
C CYS A 27 -5.14 -4.05 13.78
N ILE A 28 -4.48 -4.19 14.95
CA ILE A 28 -5.16 -4.42 16.23
C ILE A 28 -6.04 -3.23 16.58
N LEU A 29 -5.54 -2.01 16.45
CA LEU A 29 -6.31 -0.79 16.72
C LEU A 29 -7.52 -0.66 15.79
N LEU A 30 -7.34 -0.97 14.49
CA LEU A 30 -8.44 -0.96 13.52
C LEU A 30 -9.52 -2.00 13.85
N TYR A 31 -9.11 -3.18 14.29
CA TYR A 31 -10.04 -4.22 14.72
C TYR A 31 -10.81 -3.81 15.98
N GLN A 32 -10.13 -3.21 16.97
CA GLN A 32 -10.78 -2.71 18.18
C GLN A 32 -11.80 -1.60 17.88
N ASP A 33 -11.47 -0.67 16.97
CA ASP A 33 -12.38 0.38 16.51
C ASP A 33 -13.65 -0.21 15.91
N HIS A 34 -13.50 -1.19 15.01
CA HIS A 34 -14.62 -1.89 14.38
C HIS A 34 -15.49 -2.64 15.40
N VAL A 35 -14.89 -3.36 16.35
CA VAL A 35 -15.64 -4.07 17.40
C VAL A 35 -16.42 -3.09 18.29
N TYR A 36 -15.80 -1.96 18.64
CA TYR A 36 -16.45 -0.93 19.43
C TYR A 36 -17.64 -0.30 18.68
N GLU A 37 -17.46 0.05 17.41
CA GLU A 37 -18.53 0.60 16.56
C GLU A 37 -19.69 -0.40 16.43
N LYS A 38 -19.39 -1.68 16.18
CA LYS A 38 -20.41 -2.73 16.10
C LYS A 38 -21.24 -2.80 17.38
N LYS A 39 -20.59 -2.83 18.55
CA LYS A 39 -21.27 -2.88 19.85
C LYS A 39 -22.13 -1.64 20.11
N LEU A 40 -21.66 -0.47 19.67
CA LEU A 40 -22.42 0.78 19.78
C LEU A 40 -23.71 0.72 18.97
N TRP A 41 -23.65 0.20 17.74
CA TRP A 41 -24.82 0.02 16.87
C TRP A 41 -25.77 -1.06 17.36
N GLU A 42 -25.25 -2.18 17.89
CA GLU A 42 -26.07 -3.25 18.49
C GLU A 42 -26.90 -2.69 19.66
N ASN A 43 -26.27 -1.94 20.57
CA ASN A 43 -26.98 -1.31 21.69
C ASN A 43 -28.04 -0.30 21.21
N TYR A 44 -27.72 0.52 20.20
CA TYR A 44 -28.67 1.49 19.64
C TYR A 44 -29.89 0.78 19.02
N TRP A 45 -29.65 -0.28 18.25
CA TRP A 45 -30.71 -1.07 17.62
C TRP A 45 -31.61 -1.75 18.65
N GLU A 46 -31.05 -2.30 19.72
CA GLU A 46 -31.85 -2.87 20.83
C GLU A 46 -32.74 -1.81 21.49
N GLU A 47 -32.22 -0.62 21.77
CA GLU A 47 -33.00 0.50 22.32
C GLU A 47 -34.12 0.95 21.36
N GLU A 48 -33.84 1.00 20.06
CA GLU A 48 -34.79 1.41 19.01
C GLU A 48 -35.94 0.41 18.87
N VAL A 49 -35.63 -0.89 18.84
CA VAL A 49 -36.64 -1.96 18.75
C VAL A 49 -37.53 -1.99 19.99
N VAL A 50 -36.97 -1.81 21.20
CA VAL A 50 -37.78 -1.72 22.43
C VAL A 50 -38.72 -0.53 22.36
N LEU A 51 -38.22 0.63 21.93
CA LEU A 51 -39.03 1.84 21.82
C LEU A 51 -40.15 1.70 20.78
N GLN A 52 -39.88 1.11 19.61
CA GLN A 52 -40.91 0.83 18.60
C GLN A 52 -42.01 -0.08 19.14
N ASN A 53 -41.65 -1.16 19.84
CA ASN A 53 -42.63 -2.03 20.47
C ASN A 53 -43.49 -1.28 21.52
N GLU A 54 -42.91 -0.38 22.31
CA GLU A 54 -43.68 0.43 23.26
C GLU A 54 -44.62 1.43 22.56
N ILE A 55 -44.20 2.01 21.44
CA ILE A 55 -45.02 2.88 20.59
C ILE A 55 -46.19 2.09 19.99
N ASP A 56 -45.94 0.89 19.46
CA ASP A 56 -46.97 0.03 18.89
C ASP A 56 -48.02 -0.36 19.93
N ILE A 57 -47.58 -0.73 21.15
CA ILE A 57 -48.49 -1.01 22.26
C ILE A 57 -49.32 0.23 22.59
N PHE A 58 -48.70 1.41 22.71
CA PHE A 58 -49.41 2.66 22.98
C PHE A 58 -50.42 3.00 21.88
N SER A 59 -50.05 2.83 20.61
CA SER A 59 -50.96 3.02 19.47
C SER A 59 -52.17 2.07 19.56
N SER A 60 -51.94 0.80 19.90
CA SER A 60 -53.01 -0.18 20.04
C SER A 60 -53.97 0.14 21.20
N GLU A 61 -53.47 0.69 22.31
CA GLU A 61 -54.29 1.15 23.44
C GLU A 61 -55.18 2.35 23.08
N LEU A 62 -54.66 3.26 22.25
CA LEU A 62 -55.43 4.39 21.72
C LEU A 62 -56.55 3.91 20.80
N ASP A 63 -56.27 2.96 19.90
CA ASP A 63 -57.24 2.43 18.95
C ASP A 63 -58.36 1.61 19.63
N TYR A 64 -58.02 0.87 20.70
CA TYR A 64 -59.00 0.10 21.47
C TYR A 64 -60.04 0.99 22.15
N ASN A 65 -59.62 2.17 22.63
CA ASN A 65 -60.55 3.13 23.20
C ASN A 65 -61.26 3.92 22.08
N GLN A 66 -62.44 3.45 21.67
CA GLN A 66 -63.30 4.12 20.67
C GLN A 66 -63.49 5.63 20.89
N LYS A 67 -63.42 6.10 22.15
CA LYS A 67 -63.48 7.52 22.53
C LYS A 67 -62.36 8.37 21.91
N TYR A 68 -61.18 7.78 21.66
CA TYR A 68 -60.01 8.47 21.11
C TYR A 68 -59.78 8.20 19.63
N LYS A 69 -60.58 7.31 19.01
CA LYS A 69 -60.43 6.95 17.59
C LYS A 69 -60.48 8.15 16.65
N SER A 70 -61.40 9.10 16.88
CA SER A 70 -61.47 10.33 16.09
C SER A 70 -60.23 11.23 16.25
N LEU A 71 -59.57 11.14 17.41
CA LEU A 71 -58.34 11.86 17.72
C LEU A 71 -57.15 11.23 16.99
N THR A 72 -57.05 9.88 16.98
CA THR A 72 -56.05 9.13 16.21
C THR A 72 -56.22 9.34 14.71
N ASP A 73 -57.45 9.33 14.20
CA ASP A 73 -57.74 9.61 12.79
C ASP A 73 -57.31 11.04 12.40
N SER A 74 -57.47 12.01 13.31
CA SER A 74 -57.02 13.39 13.11
C SER A 74 -55.50 13.51 13.10
N LEU A 75 -54.81 12.76 13.97
CA LEU A 75 -53.34 12.69 14.01
C LEU A 75 -52.77 12.08 12.72
N ASN A 76 -53.30 10.93 12.31
CA ASN A 76 -52.85 10.21 11.12
C ASN A 76 -53.05 11.04 9.85
N ASN A 77 -54.17 11.76 9.74
CA ASN A 77 -54.42 12.68 8.63
C ASN A 77 -53.47 13.89 8.63
N TYR A 78 -53.01 14.36 9.79
CA TYR A 78 -52.14 15.52 9.89
C TYR A 78 -50.68 15.19 9.57
N TYR A 79 -50.17 14.05 10.05
CA TYR A 79 -48.76 13.66 9.85
C TYR A 79 -48.53 12.82 8.58
N GLY A 80 -49.60 12.38 7.90
CA GLY A 80 -49.50 11.74 6.60
C GLY A 80 -48.93 10.31 6.60
N GLU A 81 -48.47 9.80 7.74
CA GLU A 81 -48.07 8.42 8.02
C GLU A 81 -47.86 8.22 9.55
N SER A 82 -47.48 7.00 9.97
CA SER A 82 -47.46 6.50 11.37
C SER A 82 -46.99 7.50 12.44
N ILE A 83 -47.50 7.33 13.67
CA ILE A 83 -47.15 8.10 14.89
C ILE A 83 -45.63 8.24 15.12
N GLU A 84 -44.81 7.40 14.47
CA GLU A 84 -43.35 7.38 14.53
C GLU A 84 -42.66 8.68 14.10
N ASN A 85 -43.32 9.59 13.36
CA ASN A 85 -42.75 10.85 12.90
C ASN A 85 -43.16 12.09 13.73
N LEU A 86 -43.81 11.90 14.89
CA LEU A 86 -44.28 13.00 15.74
C LEU A 86 -43.10 13.80 16.34
N GLN A 87 -42.80 14.96 15.74
CA GLN A 87 -41.89 15.92 16.34
C GLN A 87 -42.57 16.62 17.51
N LEU A 88 -42.06 16.38 18.72
CA LEU A 88 -42.55 16.92 20.00
C LEU A 88 -42.63 18.44 20.12
N ASN A 89 -41.98 19.16 19.20
CA ASN A 89 -42.03 20.61 19.17
C ASN A 89 -43.26 21.15 18.44
N ASP A 90 -44.07 20.29 17.82
CA ASP A 90 -45.29 20.70 17.14
C ASP A 90 -46.36 21.16 18.16
N SER A 91 -46.87 22.37 17.95
CA SER A 91 -47.92 22.97 18.79
C SER A 91 -49.24 22.20 18.70
N ILE A 92 -49.49 21.52 17.58
CA ILE A 92 -50.70 20.76 17.34
C ILE A 92 -50.66 19.43 18.09
N ALA A 93 -49.52 18.74 18.09
CA ALA A 93 -49.31 17.54 18.88
C ALA A 93 -49.60 17.80 20.38
N LYS A 94 -49.10 18.91 20.92
CA LYS A 94 -49.34 19.30 22.33
C LYS A 94 -50.82 19.46 22.65
N LEU A 95 -51.58 20.15 21.79
CA LEU A 95 -53.02 20.34 21.96
C LEU A 95 -53.77 19.01 21.98
N ILE A 96 -53.35 18.07 21.15
CA ILE A 96 -53.96 16.73 21.08
C ILE A 96 -53.65 15.94 22.35
N ILE A 97 -52.41 15.99 22.83
CA ILE A 97 -51.97 15.30 24.05
C ILE A 97 -52.72 15.82 25.29
N TYR A 98 -52.95 17.14 25.41
CA TYR A 98 -53.68 17.71 26.55
C TYR A 98 -55.13 17.22 26.69
N ASN A 99 -55.72 16.68 25.62
CA ASN A 99 -57.07 16.11 25.65
C ASN A 99 -57.11 14.63 26.06
N LEU A 100 -55.96 13.98 26.24
CA LEU A 100 -55.86 12.61 26.72
C LEU A 100 -56.04 12.54 28.25
N PRO A 101 -56.47 11.41 28.83
CA PRO A 101 -56.39 11.15 30.26
C PRO A 101 -54.97 11.29 30.79
N ASP A 102 -54.81 11.75 32.04
CA ASP A 102 -53.51 11.95 32.70
C ASP A 102 -52.59 10.72 32.56
N SER A 103 -53.12 9.50 32.74
CA SER A 103 -52.34 8.26 32.57
C SER A 103 -51.74 8.07 31.17
N LEU A 104 -52.46 8.47 30.12
CA LEU A 104 -51.97 8.40 28.74
C LEU A 104 -51.04 9.58 28.41
N GLN A 105 -51.27 10.75 29.01
CA GLN A 105 -50.34 11.89 28.91
C GLN A 105 -48.98 11.53 29.50
N ASP A 106 -48.95 10.91 30.68
CA ASP A 106 -47.70 10.47 31.33
C ASP A 106 -46.96 9.43 30.49
N LYS A 107 -47.69 8.44 29.94
CA LYS A 107 -47.13 7.41 29.07
C LYS A 107 -46.57 8.01 27.78
N PHE A 108 -47.30 8.91 27.14
CA PHE A 108 -46.83 9.64 25.97
C PHE A 108 -45.58 10.47 26.29
N GLY A 109 -45.58 11.18 27.43
CA GLY A 109 -44.43 11.97 27.89
C GLY A 109 -43.16 11.13 28.10
N ASN A 110 -43.30 9.92 28.64
CA ASN A 110 -42.20 8.98 28.80
C ASN A 110 -41.67 8.48 27.46
N LEU A 111 -42.55 8.05 26.54
CA LEU A 111 -42.17 7.63 25.18
C LEU A 111 -41.43 8.75 24.44
N SER A 112 -41.97 9.95 24.54
CA SER A 112 -41.41 11.17 23.96
C SER A 112 -40.01 11.47 24.47
N TYR A 113 -39.81 11.34 25.78
CA TYR A 113 -38.50 11.48 26.40
C TYR A 113 -37.51 10.42 25.90
N LYS A 114 -37.92 9.14 25.84
CA LYS A 114 -37.09 8.04 25.34
C LYS A 114 -36.71 8.25 23.87
N MET A 115 -37.65 8.68 23.03
CA MET A 115 -37.42 8.95 21.62
C MET A 115 -36.42 10.08 21.42
N ARG A 116 -36.56 11.19 22.15
CA ARG A 116 -35.60 12.29 22.11
C ARG A 116 -34.22 11.88 22.62
N LYS A 117 -34.15 11.03 23.65
CA LYS A 117 -32.90 10.46 24.13
C LYS A 117 -32.24 9.60 23.04
N LEU A 118 -33.02 8.80 22.32
CA LEU A 118 -32.55 7.95 21.22
C LEU A 118 -32.06 8.78 20.02
N GLU A 119 -32.76 9.86 19.67
CA GLU A 119 -32.31 10.83 18.67
C GLU A 119 -30.98 11.50 19.06
N LEU A 120 -30.83 11.91 20.32
CA LEU A 120 -29.58 12.45 20.84
C LEU A 120 -28.46 11.40 20.83
N HIS A 121 -28.77 10.14 21.14
CA HIS A 121 -27.82 9.04 20.99
C HIS A 121 -27.42 8.87 19.53
N LYS A 122 -28.37 8.90 18.59
CA LYS A 122 -28.12 8.79 17.14
C LYS A 122 -27.25 9.95 16.63
N SER A 123 -27.55 11.18 17.05
CA SER A 123 -26.76 12.35 16.67
C SER A 123 -25.34 12.26 17.25
N ASN A 124 -25.20 11.83 18.51
CA ASN A 124 -23.90 11.60 19.14
C ASN A 124 -23.13 10.48 18.45
N ILE A 125 -23.80 9.40 18.02
CA ILE A 125 -23.18 8.33 17.22
C ILE A 125 -22.68 8.93 15.91
N ASN A 126 -23.54 9.63 15.16
CA ASN A 126 -23.17 10.24 13.87
C ASN A 126 -22.02 11.26 14.00
N GLU A 127 -22.07 12.12 15.03
CA GLU A 127 -21.00 13.06 15.33
C GLU A 127 -19.72 12.31 15.69
N LYS A 128 -19.79 11.26 16.51
CA LYS A 128 -18.65 10.42 16.88
C LYS A 128 -18.06 9.68 15.68
N THR A 129 -18.90 9.18 14.77
CA THR A 129 -18.49 8.59 13.48
C THR A 129 -17.85 9.64 12.56
N SER A 130 -18.22 10.92 12.69
CA SER A 130 -17.62 12.03 11.94
C SER A 130 -16.22 12.44 12.43
N TRP A 131 -15.75 11.92 13.58
CA TRP A 131 -14.34 12.04 14.00
C TRP A 131 -13.44 11.16 13.15
N ASN A 132 -13.39 11.46 11.85
CA ASN A 132 -12.44 10.96 10.86
C ASN A 132 -11.00 11.08 11.36
N ILE A 133 -10.69 12.04 12.24
CA ILE A 133 -9.36 12.26 12.82
C ILE A 133 -8.86 11.02 13.57
N GLY A 134 -9.71 10.35 14.35
CA GLY A 134 -9.31 9.15 15.10
C GLY A 134 -8.96 7.99 14.18
N ARG A 135 -9.80 7.73 13.17
CA ARG A 135 -9.54 6.73 12.14
C ARG A 135 -8.30 7.06 11.31
N ILE A 136 -8.11 8.33 10.95
CA ILE A 136 -6.90 8.80 10.27
C ILE A 136 -5.66 8.50 11.13
N MET A 137 -5.72 8.74 12.44
CA MET A 137 -4.61 8.41 13.36
C MET A 137 -4.34 6.91 13.49
N ILE A 138 -5.31 6.03 13.22
CA ILE A 138 -5.12 4.57 13.17
C ILE A 138 -4.55 4.13 11.82
N VAL A 139 -5.03 4.73 10.73
CA VAL A 139 -4.66 4.39 9.36
C VAL A 139 -3.24 4.86 9.00
N ILE A 140 -2.79 6.00 9.53
CA ILE A 140 -1.43 6.51 9.28
C ILE A 140 -0.34 5.52 9.73
N PRO A 141 -0.36 5.00 10.98
CA PRO A 141 0.59 3.98 11.43
C PRO A 141 0.57 2.71 10.58
N LEU A 142 -0.59 2.26 10.09
CA LEU A 142 -0.69 1.11 9.19
C LEU A 142 0.18 1.32 7.94
N PHE A 143 -0.06 2.41 7.21
CA PHE A 143 0.71 2.73 6.00
C PHE A 143 2.19 3.00 6.31
N LEU A 144 2.47 3.70 7.40
CA LEU A 144 3.85 3.99 7.80
C LEU A 144 4.62 2.69 8.13
N GLY A 145 4.00 1.78 8.87
CA GLY A 145 4.56 0.49 9.22
C GLY A 145 4.85 -0.37 7.99
N GLU A 146 3.90 -0.43 7.04
CA GLU A 146 4.07 -1.13 5.76
C GLU A 146 5.24 -0.55 4.96
N ILE A 147 5.30 0.77 4.77
CA ILE A 147 6.36 1.43 4.01
C ILE A 147 7.72 1.19 4.66
N VAL A 148 7.83 1.39 5.98
CA VAL A 148 9.09 1.19 6.71
C VAL A 148 9.53 -0.28 6.66
N GLY A 149 8.59 -1.22 6.81
CA GLY A 149 8.84 -2.65 6.73
C GLY A 149 9.37 -3.06 5.36
N LEU A 150 8.74 -2.61 4.28
CA LEU A 150 9.15 -2.89 2.90
C LEU A 150 10.52 -2.28 2.59
N ILE A 151 10.80 -1.04 3.02
CA ILE A 151 12.12 -0.42 2.85
C ILE A 151 13.20 -1.22 3.59
N GLY A 152 12.93 -1.60 4.85
CA GLY A 152 13.84 -2.43 5.65
C GLY A 152 14.16 -3.76 4.95
N LEU A 153 13.13 -4.45 4.46
CA LEU A 153 13.27 -5.73 3.76
C LEU A 153 14.02 -5.58 2.44
N MET A 154 13.74 -4.53 1.66
CA MET A 154 14.42 -4.29 0.38
C MET A 154 15.90 -3.96 0.58
N LEU A 155 16.24 -3.15 1.59
CA LEU A 155 17.63 -2.82 1.93
C LEU A 155 18.40 -4.06 2.44
N TRP A 156 17.73 -4.87 3.27
CA TRP A 156 18.28 -6.14 3.74
C TRP A 156 18.58 -7.09 2.58
N TYR A 157 17.61 -7.29 1.67
CA TYR A 157 17.77 -8.10 0.46
C TYR A 157 18.96 -7.65 -0.39
N VAL A 158 19.01 -6.35 -0.72
CA VAL A 158 20.07 -5.78 -1.56
C VAL A 158 21.45 -5.96 -0.94
N LYS A 159 21.56 -5.93 0.39
CA LYS A 159 22.85 -6.00 1.07
C LYS A 159 23.32 -7.42 1.37
N ILE A 160 22.41 -8.34 1.70
CA ILE A 160 22.77 -9.72 2.06
C ILE A 160 22.80 -10.64 0.84
N GLN A 161 21.89 -10.51 -0.12
CA GLN A 161 21.90 -11.43 -1.26
C GLN A 161 22.93 -11.06 -2.33
N LYS A 162 23.11 -9.78 -2.65
CA LYS A 162 24.12 -9.36 -3.65
C LYS A 162 25.56 -9.83 -3.40
N PRO A 163 26.07 -9.97 -2.16
CA PRO A 163 27.41 -10.53 -1.94
C PRO A 163 27.49 -12.05 -2.12
N LEU A 164 26.37 -12.79 -2.04
CA LEU A 164 26.35 -14.23 -2.36
C LEU A 164 26.51 -14.46 -3.86
N ASP A 165 25.77 -13.70 -4.70
CA ASP A 165 25.96 -13.70 -6.17
C ASP A 165 27.40 -13.37 -6.57
N ARG A 166 28.09 -12.53 -5.78
CA ARG A 166 29.44 -12.06 -6.08
C ARG A 166 30.53 -13.14 -5.88
N LYS A 167 30.29 -14.14 -5.01
CA LYS A 167 31.20 -15.29 -4.85
C LYS A 167 31.10 -16.24 -6.03
N GLU A 168 29.89 -16.54 -6.52
CA GLU A 168 29.70 -17.23 -7.80
C GLU A 168 30.35 -16.47 -8.94
N THR A 169 30.18 -15.15 -8.99
CA THR A 169 30.83 -14.31 -10.02
C THR A 169 32.37 -14.42 -9.96
N TYR A 170 32.98 -14.58 -8.78
CA TYR A 170 34.43 -14.73 -8.63
C TYR A 170 34.93 -16.10 -9.11
N GLU A 171 34.22 -17.18 -8.78
CA GLU A 171 34.53 -18.52 -9.29
C GLU A 171 34.26 -18.65 -10.79
N GLU A 172 33.20 -18.03 -11.31
CA GLU A 172 32.98 -17.87 -12.74
C GLU A 172 34.13 -17.09 -13.37
N ASN A 173 34.54 -15.93 -12.83
CA ASN A 173 35.69 -15.17 -13.34
C ASN A 173 36.99 -15.97 -13.35
N LYS A 174 37.18 -16.91 -12.41
CA LYS A 174 38.32 -17.83 -12.38
C LYS A 174 38.24 -18.86 -13.52
N LYS A 175 37.04 -19.40 -13.81
CA LYS A 175 36.79 -20.26 -14.97
C LYS A 175 36.90 -19.51 -16.31
N LEU A 176 36.57 -18.21 -16.34
CA LEU A 176 36.74 -17.32 -17.51
C LEU A 176 38.22 -17.16 -17.90
N LEU A 177 39.12 -17.03 -16.91
CA LEU A 177 40.57 -16.98 -17.15
C LEU A 177 41.14 -18.31 -17.66
N ASN A 178 40.51 -19.43 -17.30
CA ASN A 178 40.90 -20.77 -17.77
C ASN A 178 40.30 -21.12 -19.15
N GLY A 179 39.52 -20.21 -19.77
CA GLY A 179 39.00 -20.38 -21.12
C GLY A 179 37.81 -21.35 -21.25
N GLU A 180 37.13 -21.69 -20.15
CA GLU A 180 36.06 -22.69 -20.14
C GLU A 180 34.66 -22.13 -20.47
N ILE A 181 34.47 -20.81 -20.40
CA ILE A 181 33.15 -20.18 -20.49
C ILE A 181 33.03 -19.25 -21.70
N TRP A 182 31.85 -19.25 -22.33
CA TRP A 182 31.46 -18.37 -23.42
C TRP A 182 30.76 -17.13 -22.87
N PHE A 183 31.21 -15.93 -23.24
CA PHE A 183 30.52 -14.71 -22.84
C PHE A 183 29.33 -14.45 -23.74
N GLY A 184 28.18 -14.06 -23.16
CA GLY A 184 27.01 -13.62 -23.93
C GLY A 184 27.16 -12.22 -24.55
N ASN A 185 28.21 -11.46 -24.19
CA ASN A 185 28.50 -10.15 -24.77
C ASN A 185 30.00 -9.93 -24.97
N CYS A 186 30.36 -9.16 -25.99
CA CYS A 186 31.73 -8.78 -26.32
C CYS A 186 32.35 -7.91 -25.22
N GLN A 187 33.50 -8.36 -24.71
CA GLN A 187 34.28 -7.72 -23.64
C GLN A 187 35.12 -6.50 -24.10
N SER A 188 34.81 -5.95 -25.27
CA SER A 188 35.39 -4.71 -25.82
C SER A 188 34.29 -3.68 -26.12
N CYS A 189 33.25 -4.06 -26.85
CA CYS A 189 32.21 -3.13 -27.34
C CYS A 189 30.82 -3.30 -26.70
N CYS A 190 30.63 -4.27 -25.79
CA CYS A 190 29.34 -4.61 -25.19
C CYS A 190 28.27 -5.16 -26.16
N LYS A 191 28.64 -5.57 -27.38
CA LYS A 191 27.74 -6.23 -28.33
C LYS A 191 27.30 -7.59 -27.80
N THR A 192 26.01 -7.87 -27.78
CA THR A 192 25.47 -9.20 -27.43
C THR A 192 25.71 -10.18 -28.56
N PHE A 193 26.13 -11.39 -28.21
CA PHE A 193 26.30 -12.49 -29.14
C PHE A 193 24.99 -13.29 -29.22
N PHE A 194 24.53 -13.53 -30.44
CA PHE A 194 23.42 -14.43 -30.72
C PHE A 194 23.90 -15.72 -31.39
N TYR A 195 25.02 -15.67 -32.11
CA TYR A 195 25.53 -16.78 -32.90
C TYR A 195 27.06 -16.92 -32.81
N ASN A 196 27.56 -18.14 -33.02
CA ASN A 196 29.00 -18.45 -32.92
C ASN A 196 29.87 -17.74 -33.96
N TYR A 197 29.33 -17.36 -35.13
CA TYR A 197 30.09 -16.64 -36.16
C TYR A 197 30.37 -15.17 -35.82
N GLU A 198 29.79 -14.65 -34.73
CA GLU A 198 29.98 -13.27 -34.30
C GLU A 198 31.24 -13.07 -33.45
N PHE A 199 31.83 -14.17 -32.97
CA PHE A 199 33.06 -14.16 -32.19
C PHE A 199 34.29 -13.88 -33.06
N GLY A 200 35.32 -13.32 -32.44
CA GLY A 200 36.61 -13.09 -33.07
C GLY A 200 37.38 -14.39 -33.29
N ILE A 201 38.48 -14.30 -34.04
CA ILE A 201 39.32 -15.46 -34.38
C ILE A 201 40.75 -15.18 -33.92
N GLU A 202 41.37 -16.17 -33.29
CA GLU A 202 42.76 -16.18 -32.87
C GLU A 202 43.71 -16.42 -34.05
N LYS A 203 45.01 -16.24 -33.85
CA LYS A 203 46.01 -16.43 -34.91
C LYS A 203 46.08 -17.88 -35.42
N ASP A 204 45.73 -18.85 -34.57
CA ASP A 204 45.66 -20.28 -34.88
C ASP A 204 44.35 -20.71 -35.56
N GLY A 205 43.42 -19.77 -35.79
CA GLY A 205 42.11 -20.04 -36.37
C GLY A 205 41.04 -20.46 -35.35
N SER A 206 41.36 -20.55 -34.06
CA SER A 206 40.38 -20.86 -33.02
C SER A 206 39.46 -19.67 -32.71
N ILE A 207 38.27 -19.94 -32.17
CA ILE A 207 37.29 -18.90 -31.83
C ILE A 207 37.67 -18.22 -30.50
N ASN A 208 37.74 -16.90 -30.51
CA ASN A 208 37.92 -16.10 -29.31
C ASN A 208 36.59 -16.01 -28.54
N LYS A 209 36.55 -16.49 -27.28
CA LYS A 209 35.34 -16.53 -26.45
C LYS A 209 34.95 -15.19 -25.79
N LEU A 210 35.76 -14.16 -25.93
CA LEU A 210 35.66 -12.87 -25.24
C LEU A 210 35.19 -11.72 -26.14
N PHE A 211 35.68 -11.69 -27.37
CA PHE A 211 35.57 -10.53 -28.26
C PHE A 211 34.82 -10.90 -29.53
N CYS A 212 34.12 -9.93 -30.11
CA CYS A 212 33.46 -10.11 -31.40
C CYS A 212 34.45 -9.92 -32.55
N LYS A 213 34.13 -10.48 -33.72
CA LYS A 213 34.92 -10.31 -34.95
C LYS A 213 35.18 -8.84 -35.32
N ASP A 214 34.24 -7.95 -34.98
CA ASP A 214 34.37 -6.51 -35.26
C ASP A 214 35.41 -5.83 -34.35
N CYS A 215 35.77 -6.44 -33.23
CA CYS A 215 36.73 -5.89 -32.26
C CYS A 215 38.07 -6.64 -32.28
N TYR A 216 38.07 -7.92 -32.62
CA TYR A 216 39.23 -8.78 -32.52
C TYR A 216 39.25 -9.79 -33.68
N ALA A 217 40.35 -9.80 -34.43
CA ALA A 217 40.53 -10.67 -35.59
C ALA A 217 42.01 -11.02 -35.77
N ASN A 218 42.28 -12.24 -36.23
CA ASN A 218 43.62 -12.77 -36.47
C ASN A 218 44.57 -12.66 -35.26
N GLY A 219 44.04 -12.86 -34.05
CA GLY A 219 44.81 -12.79 -32.80
C GLY A 219 45.17 -11.36 -32.34
N ALA A 220 44.57 -10.31 -32.92
CA ALA A 220 44.81 -8.93 -32.53
C ALA A 220 43.53 -8.09 -32.50
N PHE A 221 43.55 -7.00 -31.71
CA PHE A 221 42.48 -6.01 -31.77
C PHE A 221 42.53 -5.26 -33.10
N VAL A 222 41.36 -5.06 -33.72
CA VAL A 222 41.24 -4.34 -34.99
C VAL A 222 41.67 -2.87 -34.85
N GLU A 223 41.38 -2.26 -33.69
CA GLU A 223 41.78 -0.90 -33.35
C GLU A 223 42.58 -0.93 -32.03
N PRO A 224 43.88 -1.23 -32.01
CA PRO A 224 44.64 -1.41 -30.77
C PRO A 224 44.80 -0.12 -29.97
N GLU A 225 44.90 1.03 -30.65
CA GLU A 225 45.09 2.35 -30.05
C GLU A 225 43.79 2.98 -29.53
N LEU A 226 42.63 2.33 -29.74
CA LEU A 226 41.33 2.88 -29.34
C LEU A 226 41.29 3.05 -27.81
N THR A 227 41.13 4.30 -27.37
CA THR A 227 41.03 4.63 -25.95
C THR A 227 39.63 4.39 -25.39
N TYR A 228 39.52 4.22 -24.07
CA TYR A 228 38.21 4.08 -23.41
C TYR A 228 37.26 5.25 -23.70
N LYS A 229 37.77 6.49 -23.73
CA LYS A 229 36.97 7.69 -23.98
C LYS A 229 36.35 7.67 -25.39
N GLU A 230 37.12 7.27 -26.38
CA GLU A 230 36.66 7.16 -27.77
C GLU A 230 35.70 6.00 -27.96
N ALA A 231 36.01 4.84 -27.38
CA ALA A 231 35.13 3.68 -27.41
C ALA A 231 33.78 3.98 -26.76
N ARG A 232 33.77 4.71 -25.63
CA ARG A 232 32.54 5.18 -24.97
C ARG A 232 31.73 6.12 -25.86
N ARG A 233 32.37 7.03 -26.60
CA ARG A 233 31.71 7.92 -27.55
C ARG A 233 31.08 7.12 -28.70
N LYS A 234 31.79 6.15 -29.26
CA LYS A 234 31.26 5.22 -30.29
C LYS A 234 30.05 4.45 -29.75
N LEU A 235 30.10 3.95 -28.51
CA LEU A 235 28.97 3.29 -27.86
C LEU A 235 27.76 4.23 -27.70
N GLU A 236 27.99 5.47 -27.26
CA GLU A 236 26.91 6.45 -27.09
C GLU A 236 26.17 6.72 -28.40
N ILE A 237 26.90 6.89 -29.51
CA ILE A 237 26.32 7.09 -30.84
C ILE A 237 25.44 5.89 -31.21
N LYS A 238 25.98 4.67 -31.09
CA LYS A 238 25.23 3.44 -31.39
C LYS A 238 23.98 3.26 -30.52
N LEU A 239 24.03 3.62 -29.23
CA LEU A 239 22.87 3.54 -28.34
C LEU A 239 21.79 4.57 -28.73
N LYS A 240 22.18 5.76 -29.17
CA LYS A 240 21.26 6.79 -29.67
C LYS A 240 20.61 6.35 -30.99
N GLU A 241 21.38 5.83 -31.93
CA GLU A 241 20.88 5.30 -33.21
C GLU A 241 19.83 4.19 -32.99
N ARG A 242 20.06 3.31 -32.01
CA ARG A 242 19.13 2.24 -31.63
C ARG A 242 17.97 2.71 -30.73
N LYS A 243 17.81 4.01 -30.50
CA LYS A 243 16.73 4.62 -29.71
C LYS A 243 16.61 4.05 -28.28
N TYR A 244 17.74 3.73 -27.63
CA TYR A 244 17.72 3.26 -26.24
C TYR A 244 17.24 4.36 -25.29
N TRP A 245 16.38 3.98 -24.34
CA TRP A 245 15.89 4.90 -23.31
C TRP A 245 17.00 5.31 -22.32
N PHE A 246 16.85 6.46 -21.67
CA PHE A 246 17.87 7.06 -20.81
C PHE A 246 18.38 6.11 -19.71
N ILE A 247 17.47 5.40 -19.05
CA ILE A 247 17.83 4.43 -18.00
C ILE A 247 18.66 3.27 -18.59
N GLN A 248 18.28 2.76 -19.77
CA GLN A 248 19.01 1.68 -20.44
C GLN A 248 20.42 2.14 -20.83
N ARG A 249 20.58 3.39 -21.28
CA ARG A 249 21.90 3.97 -21.57
C ARG A 249 22.79 4.01 -20.33
N ILE A 250 22.26 4.43 -19.18
CA ILE A 250 23.00 4.42 -17.90
C ILE A 250 23.47 3.00 -17.54
N VAL A 251 22.58 2.01 -17.67
CA VAL A 251 22.92 0.60 -17.39
C VAL A 251 24.03 0.12 -18.33
N MET A 252 23.93 0.41 -19.63
CA MET A 252 24.94 0.05 -20.62
C MET A 252 26.29 0.71 -20.33
N TYR A 253 26.33 1.99 -19.95
CA TYR A 253 27.59 2.65 -19.55
C TYR A 253 28.23 2.03 -18.31
N ARG A 254 27.41 1.64 -17.31
CA ARG A 254 27.91 0.95 -16.11
C ARG A 254 28.50 -0.43 -16.45
N LYS A 255 27.89 -1.17 -17.38
CA LYS A 255 28.44 -2.44 -17.90
C LYS A 255 29.71 -2.21 -18.72
N PHE A 256 29.70 -1.22 -19.61
CA PHE A 256 30.83 -0.89 -20.48
C PHE A 256 32.12 -0.57 -19.70
N LYS A 257 32.00 0.17 -18.59
CA LYS A 257 33.13 0.47 -17.70
C LYS A 257 33.79 -0.78 -17.10
N LYS A 258 33.05 -1.89 -17.02
CA LYS A 258 33.48 -3.16 -16.40
C LYS A 258 34.02 -4.20 -17.40
N LEU A 259 34.10 -3.89 -18.69
CA LEU A 259 34.57 -4.86 -19.68
C LEU A 259 36.09 -5.08 -19.58
N TYR A 260 36.55 -6.30 -19.82
CA TYR A 260 37.95 -6.71 -19.67
C TYR A 260 38.95 -5.81 -20.40
N ARG A 261 38.62 -5.37 -21.63
CA ARG A 261 39.52 -4.51 -22.40
C ARG A 261 39.86 -3.21 -21.66
N TRP A 262 38.90 -2.69 -20.90
CA TRP A 262 38.99 -1.39 -20.22
C TRP A 262 39.28 -1.53 -18.72
N ASP A 263 39.41 -2.76 -18.21
CA ASP A 263 39.62 -3.01 -16.79
C ASP A 263 41.05 -2.69 -16.34
N ARG A 264 42.03 -2.83 -17.24
CA ARG A 264 43.45 -2.55 -16.97
C ARG A 264 43.77 -1.07 -16.73
N ASP A 265 42.97 -0.15 -17.27
CA ASP A 265 43.13 1.29 -17.04
C ASP A 265 42.74 1.74 -15.61
N ARG A 266 42.44 0.81 -14.69
CA ARG A 266 42.05 1.08 -13.30
C ARG A 266 43.07 0.69 -12.24
N ILE A 267 44.13 -0.04 -12.60
CA ILE A 267 45.08 -0.64 -11.64
C ILE A 267 46.40 0.16 -11.57
N TRP A 268 46.58 1.20 -12.38
CA TRP A 268 47.72 2.13 -12.33
C TRP A 268 47.25 3.54 -12.02
#